data_AF-A0A9N8JRJ3-F1
#
_entry.id   AF-A0A9N8JRJ3-F1
#
_cell.length_a   1.000
_cell.length_b   1.000
_cell.length_c   1.000
_cell.angle_alpha   90.00
_cell.angle_beta   90.00
_cell.angle_gamma   90.00
#
_symmetry.space_group_name_H-M   'P 1'
#
loop_
_entity.id
_entity.type
_entity.pdbx_description
1 polymer ?
#
loop_
_entity_poly.entity_id
_entity_poly.type
_entity_poly.pdbx_seq_one_letter_code
_entity_poly.pdbx_strand_id
1 'polypeptide(L)'
;MLWSEERRELQEKARHPAFHHASVQKASSTNICYMTFTLKLEKLASFPPDPNSSQSTINTVAKEIHLLGGTAVAIEVNTRSTESVNALFAKVSSKLGRLDVLVYNSGAIWWSSVANTPVKRFKLMQEVNIEGLYASIQASFPLFEKSGWKGRVVVVCPPIYSRFFRGKTAYAVGKVGMSVLVKGLSMDWIREGKTDMAVTGIWPAVAIESAATQGAVAAEMDRSSDLRKATVFSDAILAMLGSPAAAVNGLLTTDEDFLRDVKGVTDFGKYSLIPGSVPRRIMPKDFPNLTVKEQDDEGVRTDSTILRAQRRSKL
;
A
#
# COMPACT_ATOMS: atom_id res chain seq x y z
N MET A 1 -12.47 29.24 9.53
CA MET A 1 -13.22 29.20 10.81
C MET A 1 -13.99 27.88 11.03
N LEU A 2 -14.10 26.99 10.01
CA LEU A 2 -14.72 25.65 10.12
C LEU A 2 -13.74 24.50 10.48
N TRP A 3 -12.48 24.81 10.83
CA TRP A 3 -11.39 23.84 11.03
C TRP A 3 -11.08 23.51 12.51
N SER A 4 -11.80 24.12 13.45
CA SER A 4 -11.59 23.95 14.90
C SER A 4 -12.62 23.04 15.57
N GLU A 5 -13.85 22.96 15.05
CA GLU A 5 -14.92 22.14 15.64
C GLU A 5 -14.75 20.65 15.35
N GLU A 6 -14.33 20.28 14.13
CA GLU A 6 -14.01 18.87 13.77
C GLU A 6 -12.88 18.27 14.64
N ARG A 7 -11.96 19.10 15.17
CA ARG A 7 -10.89 18.63 16.07
C ARG A 7 -11.40 18.28 17.46
N ARG A 8 -12.47 18.93 17.92
CA ARG A 8 -13.02 18.76 19.28
C ARG A 8 -13.83 17.47 19.39
N GLU A 9 -14.55 17.11 18.32
CA GLU A 9 -15.30 15.86 18.21
C GLU A 9 -14.39 14.61 18.13
N LEU A 10 -13.18 14.75 17.57
CA LEU A 10 -12.17 13.68 17.50
C LEU A 10 -11.51 13.41 18.86
N GLN A 11 -11.46 14.41 19.76
CA GLN A 11 -10.88 14.28 21.10
C GLN A 11 -11.78 13.51 22.08
N GLU A 12 -13.11 13.55 21.91
CA GLU A 12 -14.05 12.87 22.82
C GLU A 12 -14.18 11.36 22.59
N LYS A 13 -13.98 10.88 21.35
CA LYS A 13 -14.16 9.47 20.97
C LYS A 13 -12.99 8.54 21.38
N ALA A 14 -11.89 9.09 21.90
CA ALA A 14 -10.65 8.35 22.23
C ALA A 14 -10.65 7.59 23.58
N ARG A 15 -11.79 7.46 24.27
CA ARG A 15 -11.89 6.96 25.67
C ARG A 15 -12.43 5.52 25.86
N HIS A 16 -12.46 4.66 24.83
CA HIS A 16 -13.00 3.30 24.96
C HIS A 16 -11.93 2.25 25.39
N PRO A 17 -12.20 1.31 26.32
CA PRO A 17 -11.15 0.57 27.04
C PRO A 17 -10.54 -0.66 26.33
N ALA A 18 -10.86 -0.94 25.07
CA ALA A 18 -10.48 -2.21 24.43
C ALA A 18 -9.22 -2.13 23.55
N PHE A 19 -8.77 -0.94 23.15
CA PHE A 19 -7.51 -0.74 22.42
C PHE A 19 -7.02 0.67 22.75
N HIS A 20 -5.82 0.80 23.32
CA HIS A 20 -5.23 2.11 23.57
C HIS A 20 -4.98 2.84 22.23
N HIS A 21 -5.84 3.84 21.97
CA HIS A 21 -5.67 4.98 21.05
C HIS A 21 -5.54 4.69 19.55
N ALA A 22 -6.68 4.78 18.85
CA ALA A 22 -6.74 4.93 17.39
C ALA A 22 -7.17 6.37 17.03
N SER A 23 -6.31 7.11 16.33
CA SER A 23 -6.63 8.40 15.70
C SER A 23 -6.02 8.46 14.30
N VAL A 24 -6.85 8.71 13.27
CA VAL A 24 -6.47 8.55 11.86
C VAL A 24 -6.19 9.89 11.19
N GLN A 25 -4.95 10.34 11.33
CA GLN A 25 -4.09 10.68 10.20
C GLN A 25 -2.68 10.33 10.68
N LYS A 26 -2.03 9.41 9.96
CA LYS A 26 -0.84 8.64 10.38
C LYS A 26 -1.10 7.59 11.45
N ALA A 27 -1.05 6.34 11.00
CA ALA A 27 -0.87 5.12 11.76
C ALA A 27 -0.13 5.31 13.10
N SER A 28 -0.89 5.25 14.19
CA SER A 28 -0.43 5.14 15.56
C SER A 28 -0.42 3.67 16.01
N SER A 29 0.62 3.29 16.76
CA SER A 29 0.76 2.05 17.56
C SER A 29 0.85 0.68 16.86
N THR A 30 1.54 0.60 15.73
CA THR A 30 2.21 -0.64 15.29
C THR A 30 3.47 -0.23 14.54
N ASN A 31 4.56 -1.02 14.54
CA ASN A 31 5.77 -0.67 13.77
C ASN A 31 5.46 -0.70 12.26
N ILE A 32 4.92 0.41 11.75
CA ILE A 32 4.53 0.63 10.36
C ILE A 32 5.65 1.44 9.71
N CYS A 33 6.45 0.77 8.88
CA CYS A 33 7.51 1.41 8.12
C CYS A 33 6.91 2.09 6.88
N TYR A 34 6.89 3.43 6.87
CA TYR A 34 6.59 4.19 5.64
C TYR A 34 7.90 4.42 4.85
N MET A 35 7.93 4.00 3.58
CA MET A 35 8.96 4.37 2.60
C MET A 35 8.39 5.36 1.58
N THR A 36 9.07 6.48 1.33
CA THR A 36 9.18 7.10 -0.03
C THR A 36 10.10 8.34 -0.07
N PHE A 37 11.14 8.28 -0.91
CA PHE A 37 11.96 9.27 -1.67
C PHE A 37 12.08 10.79 -1.30
N THR A 38 13.25 11.35 -1.64
CA THR A 38 13.84 12.69 -1.36
C THR A 38 13.70 13.74 -2.49
N LEU A 39 13.66 15.05 -2.15
CA LEU A 39 14.58 16.11 -2.66
C LEU A 39 14.33 17.55 -2.11
N LYS A 40 15.47 18.24 -1.84
CA LYS A 40 15.79 19.67 -1.64
C LYS A 40 14.94 20.56 -0.68
N LEU A 41 15.60 20.99 0.40
CA LEU A 41 15.19 22.05 1.32
C LEU A 41 15.35 23.44 0.69
N GLU A 42 14.25 24.12 0.36
CA GLU A 42 14.23 25.58 0.28
C GLU A 42 12.97 26.18 0.91
N LYS A 43 13.23 27.11 1.84
CA LYS A 43 12.39 28.13 2.48
C LYS A 43 11.09 27.71 3.20
N LEU A 44 10.98 28.22 4.43
CA LEU A 44 9.91 28.06 5.41
C LEU A 44 8.51 28.22 4.80
N ALA A 45 7.88 27.09 4.46
CA ALA A 45 6.45 26.98 4.29
C ALA A 45 5.78 26.74 5.65
N SER A 46 4.51 27.14 5.78
CA SER A 46 3.67 26.81 6.93
C SER A 46 3.76 25.30 7.21
N PHE A 47 4.11 24.93 8.45
CA PHE A 47 4.16 23.53 8.85
C PHE A 47 2.80 23.10 9.43
N PRO A 48 2.23 21.96 9.01
CA PRO A 48 2.78 21.02 8.02
C PRO A 48 2.64 21.54 6.57
N PRO A 49 3.59 21.21 5.66
CA PRO A 49 3.48 21.54 4.25
C PRO A 49 2.31 20.79 3.60
N ASP A 50 1.84 21.26 2.45
CA ASP A 50 0.89 20.49 1.63
C ASP A 50 1.50 19.11 1.32
N PRO A 51 0.85 18.00 1.70
CA PRO A 51 1.36 16.65 1.49
C PRO A 51 1.59 16.30 0.02
N ASN A 52 0.95 17.01 -0.91
CA ASN A 52 1.08 16.82 -2.35
C ASN A 52 2.15 17.72 -3.00
N SER A 53 2.77 18.60 -2.22
CA SER A 53 3.85 19.48 -2.70
C SER A 53 5.23 18.83 -2.58
N SER A 54 6.19 19.35 -3.34
CA SER A 54 7.61 18.97 -3.21
C SER A 54 8.23 19.34 -1.85
N GLN A 55 7.56 20.18 -1.05
CA GLN A 55 8.01 20.54 0.30
C GLN A 55 7.69 19.45 1.33
N SER A 56 6.77 18.53 1.00
CA SER A 56 6.50 17.33 1.80
C SER A 56 7.59 16.29 1.56
N THR A 57 8.32 15.94 2.63
CA THR A 57 9.42 14.97 2.60
C THR A 57 9.28 13.96 3.73
N ILE A 58 10.04 12.87 3.69
CA ILE A 58 10.09 11.89 4.79
C ILE A 58 10.35 12.53 6.16
N ASN A 59 11.12 13.62 6.20
CA ASN A 59 11.47 14.31 7.45
C ASN A 59 10.32 15.19 7.96
N THR A 60 9.59 15.88 7.08
CA THR A 60 8.39 16.66 7.49
C THR A 60 7.31 15.70 7.97
N VAL A 61 7.15 14.58 7.28
CA VAL A 61 6.24 13.51 7.65
C VAL A 61 6.60 12.94 9.02
N ALA A 62 7.88 12.62 9.29
CA ALA A 62 8.29 12.14 10.62
C ALA A 62 8.05 13.19 11.72
N LYS A 63 8.34 14.46 11.44
CA LYS A 63 8.09 15.57 12.38
C LYS A 63 6.60 15.72 12.72
N GLU A 64 5.72 15.60 11.73
CA GLU A 64 4.27 15.62 11.96
C GLU A 64 3.83 14.48 12.87
N ILE A 65 4.35 13.26 12.68
CA ILE A 65 4.04 12.11 13.54
C ILE A 65 4.47 12.42 14.98
N HIS A 66 5.68 12.93 15.17
CA HIS A 66 6.20 13.28 16.49
C HIS A 66 5.37 14.36 17.19
N LEU A 67 4.93 15.39 16.46
CA LEU A 67 4.08 16.45 17.01
C LEU A 67 2.68 15.95 17.41
N LEU A 68 2.21 14.87 16.79
CA LEU A 68 0.97 14.17 17.16
C LEU A 68 1.19 13.12 18.28
N GLY A 69 2.39 13.06 18.86
CA GLY A 69 2.74 12.12 19.95
C GLY A 69 3.15 10.73 19.49
N GLY A 70 3.29 10.50 18.18
CA GLY A 70 3.77 9.24 17.63
C GLY A 70 5.30 9.15 17.54
N THR A 71 5.78 7.97 17.14
CA THR A 71 7.19 7.70 16.86
C THR A 71 7.38 7.41 15.38
N ALA A 72 8.36 8.06 14.75
CA ALA A 72 8.70 7.86 13.36
C ALA A 72 10.21 7.88 13.14
N VAL A 73 10.68 7.10 12.16
CA VAL A 73 12.05 7.17 11.66
C VAL A 73 11.99 7.40 10.17
N ALA A 74 12.49 8.55 9.72
CA ALA A 74 12.65 8.83 8.30
C ALA A 74 13.88 8.08 7.75
N ILE A 75 13.67 7.22 6.76
CA ILE A 75 14.75 6.50 6.08
C ILE A 75 14.60 6.70 4.58
N GLU A 76 15.62 7.28 3.96
CA GLU A 76 15.72 7.36 2.51
C GLU A 76 15.92 5.98 1.90
N VAL A 77 15.18 5.70 0.85
CA VAL A 77 15.20 4.43 0.14
C VAL A 77 14.89 4.64 -1.33
N ASN A 78 15.67 3.98 -2.19
CA ASN A 78 15.38 3.82 -3.60
C ASN A 78 14.91 2.38 -3.85
N THR A 79 13.60 2.18 -4.04
CA THR A 79 13.02 0.84 -4.25
C THR A 79 13.51 0.13 -5.51
N ARG A 80 14.18 0.83 -6.42
CA ARG A 80 14.82 0.25 -7.61
C ARG A 80 16.19 -0.38 -7.34
N SER A 81 16.75 -0.19 -6.14
CA SER A 81 18.04 -0.76 -5.74
C SER A 81 17.82 -1.72 -4.58
N THR A 82 18.14 -2.98 -4.82
CA THR A 82 18.10 -4.04 -3.81
C THR A 82 19.00 -3.72 -2.63
N GLU A 83 20.16 -3.10 -2.86
CA GLU A 83 21.08 -2.65 -1.82
C GLU A 83 20.44 -1.59 -0.93
N SER A 84 19.75 -0.62 -1.53
CA SER A 84 19.03 0.42 -0.80
C SER A 84 17.88 -0.16 0.03
N VAL A 85 17.13 -1.12 -0.52
CA VAL A 85 16.06 -1.84 0.18
C VAL A 85 16.62 -2.66 1.35
N ASN A 86 17.70 -3.41 1.15
CA ASN A 86 18.35 -4.17 2.22
C ASN A 86 18.86 -3.25 3.33
N ALA A 87 19.46 -2.11 2.98
CA ALA A 87 19.91 -1.12 3.94
C ALA A 87 18.76 -0.52 4.76
N LEU A 88 17.57 -0.35 4.18
CA LEU A 88 16.37 0.05 4.91
C LEU A 88 16.00 -1.00 5.97
N PHE A 89 15.85 -2.28 5.59
CA PHE A 89 15.42 -3.30 6.53
C PHE A 89 16.48 -3.59 7.61
N ALA A 90 17.77 -3.42 7.29
CA ALA A 90 18.83 -3.42 8.29
C ALA A 90 18.66 -2.29 9.33
N LYS A 91 18.30 -1.08 8.88
CA LYS A 91 18.00 0.06 9.77
C LYS A 91 16.72 -0.15 10.58
N VAL A 92 15.67 -0.74 9.99
CA VAL A 92 14.44 -1.13 10.72
C VAL A 92 14.77 -2.14 11.81
N SER A 93 15.55 -3.17 11.48
CA SER A 93 16.03 -4.16 12.45
C SER A 93 16.78 -3.52 13.61
N SER A 94 17.75 -2.63 13.32
CA SER A 94 18.58 -2.03 14.37
C SER A 94 17.84 -0.99 15.21
N LYS A 95 16.91 -0.22 14.64
CA LYS A 95 16.19 0.85 15.35
C LYS A 95 14.91 0.40 16.03
N LEU A 96 14.17 -0.53 15.43
CA LEU A 96 12.84 -0.93 15.87
C LEU A 96 12.79 -2.39 16.34
N GLY A 97 13.76 -3.23 15.96
CA GLY A 97 13.91 -4.60 16.45
C GLY A 97 12.96 -5.64 15.85
N ARG A 98 11.81 -5.19 15.31
CA ARG A 98 10.74 -6.00 14.71
C ARG A 98 10.06 -5.27 13.55
N LEU A 99 9.31 -6.02 12.75
CA LEU A 99 8.42 -5.48 11.71
C LEU A 99 7.05 -6.15 11.85
N ASP A 100 6.03 -5.34 12.06
CA ASP A 100 4.65 -5.82 12.21
C ASP A 100 3.86 -5.66 10.91
N VAL A 101 4.10 -4.54 10.23
CA VAL A 101 3.36 -4.16 9.03
C VAL A 101 4.31 -3.59 7.99
N LEU A 102 4.25 -4.14 6.78
CA LEU A 102 4.85 -3.56 5.58
C LEU A 102 3.75 -2.98 4.70
N VAL A 103 3.77 -1.68 4.45
CA VAL A 103 2.88 -1.05 3.45
C VAL A 103 3.69 -0.69 2.21
N TYR A 104 3.44 -1.38 1.10
CA TYR A 104 4.05 -1.07 -0.18
C TYR A 104 3.13 -0.17 -1.01
N ASN A 105 3.29 1.14 -0.85
CA ASN A 105 2.53 2.17 -1.58
C ASN A 105 3.26 2.68 -2.84
N SER A 106 4.59 2.53 -2.90
CA SER A 106 5.41 3.03 -4.00
C SER A 106 4.89 2.60 -5.37
N GLY A 107 4.92 3.53 -6.32
CA GLY A 107 4.57 3.20 -7.70
C GLY A 107 5.01 4.25 -8.70
N ALA A 108 5.34 3.78 -9.90
CA ALA A 108 5.58 4.62 -11.07
C ALA A 108 4.46 4.40 -12.08
N ILE A 109 4.03 5.49 -12.71
CA ILE A 109 2.92 5.53 -13.66
C ILE A 109 3.37 6.14 -14.99
N TRP A 110 2.95 5.51 -16.08
CA TRP A 110 2.99 6.04 -17.44
C TRP A 110 1.75 5.56 -18.16
N TRP A 111 0.80 6.47 -18.38
CA TRP A 111 -0.51 6.12 -18.92
C TRP A 111 -0.54 6.31 -20.43
N SER A 112 -0.17 5.26 -21.16
CA SER A 112 -0.13 5.30 -22.62
C SER A 112 -0.25 3.91 -23.26
N SER A 113 -0.53 3.89 -24.57
CA SER A 113 -0.48 2.68 -25.38
C SER A 113 0.94 2.11 -25.44
N VAL A 114 1.09 0.85 -25.87
CA VAL A 114 2.42 0.22 -26.03
C VAL A 114 3.26 0.98 -27.05
N ALA A 115 2.69 1.37 -28.19
CA ALA A 115 3.38 2.15 -29.22
C ALA A 115 3.95 3.48 -28.69
N ASN A 116 3.27 4.10 -27.72
CA ASN A 116 3.62 5.39 -27.13
C ASN A 116 4.28 5.27 -25.75
N THR A 117 4.71 4.06 -25.36
CA THR A 117 5.44 3.84 -24.10
C THR A 117 6.90 3.53 -24.41
N PRO A 118 7.83 4.50 -24.23
CA PRO A 118 9.25 4.23 -24.39
C PRO A 118 9.70 3.09 -23.47
N VAL A 119 10.56 2.20 -23.97
CA VAL A 119 11.04 1.04 -23.20
C VAL A 119 11.66 1.46 -21.85
N LYS A 120 12.36 2.60 -21.80
CA LYS A 120 12.89 3.15 -20.54
C LYS A 120 11.79 3.45 -19.51
N ARG A 121 10.61 3.91 -19.95
CA ARG A 121 9.46 4.15 -19.07
C ARG A 121 8.83 2.84 -18.61
N PHE A 122 8.72 1.85 -19.51
CA PHE A 122 8.27 0.51 -19.15
C PHE A 122 9.16 -0.12 -18.07
N LYS A 123 10.50 -0.11 -18.26
CA LYS A 123 11.47 -0.62 -17.28
C LYS A 123 11.36 0.10 -15.95
N LEU A 124 11.35 1.43 -15.94
CA LEU A 124 11.17 2.21 -14.71
C LEU A 124 9.90 1.82 -13.94
N MET A 125 8.79 1.58 -14.65
CA MET A 125 7.56 1.10 -14.01
C MET A 125 7.75 -0.28 -13.39
N GLN A 126 8.45 -1.21 -14.03
CA GLN A 126 8.65 -2.55 -13.47
C GLN A 126 9.62 -2.53 -12.28
N GLU A 127 10.73 -1.80 -12.40
CA GLU A 127 11.72 -1.59 -11.34
C GLU A 127 11.09 -1.04 -10.05
N VAL A 128 10.20 -0.04 -10.19
CA VAL A 128 9.53 0.56 -9.02
C VAL A 128 8.32 -0.26 -8.55
N ASN A 129 7.49 -0.79 -9.45
CA ASN A 129 6.23 -1.43 -9.05
C ASN A 129 6.43 -2.85 -8.55
N ILE A 130 6.89 -3.76 -9.42
CA ILE A 130 6.92 -5.21 -9.12
C ILE A 130 8.27 -5.66 -8.57
N GLU A 131 9.38 -5.20 -9.15
CA GLU A 131 10.72 -5.58 -8.66
C GLU A 131 10.99 -5.00 -7.28
N GLY A 132 10.69 -3.71 -7.09
CA GLY A 132 10.82 -3.05 -5.80
C GLY A 132 9.92 -3.65 -4.71
N LEU A 133 8.70 -4.09 -5.06
CA LEU A 133 7.81 -4.81 -4.14
C LEU A 133 8.43 -6.15 -3.75
N TYR A 134 8.85 -6.93 -4.74
CA TYR A 134 9.45 -8.25 -4.53
C TYR A 134 10.69 -8.15 -3.64
N ALA A 135 11.61 -7.24 -3.94
CA ALA A 135 12.80 -6.99 -3.14
C ALA A 135 12.46 -6.58 -1.69
N SER A 136 11.43 -5.74 -1.51
CA SER A 136 11.02 -5.30 -0.17
C SER A 136 10.41 -6.42 0.65
N ILE A 137 9.61 -7.28 0.03
CA ILE A 137 9.04 -8.44 0.68
C ILE A 137 10.14 -9.43 1.07
N GLN A 138 11.04 -9.76 0.15
CA GLN A 138 12.14 -10.66 0.44
C GLN A 138 13.02 -10.15 1.58
N ALA A 139 13.39 -8.86 1.55
CA ALA A 139 14.22 -8.25 2.59
C ALA A 139 13.51 -8.15 3.97
N SER A 140 12.17 -8.22 3.99
CA SER A 140 11.39 -8.20 5.23
C SER A 140 11.31 -9.56 5.93
N PHE A 141 11.53 -10.67 5.21
CA PHE A 141 11.34 -12.02 5.76
C PHE A 141 12.15 -12.31 7.04
N PRO A 142 13.43 -11.93 7.17
CA PRO A 142 14.16 -12.16 8.42
C PRO A 142 13.52 -11.49 9.65
N LEU A 143 12.86 -10.34 9.47
CA LEU A 143 12.17 -9.63 10.55
C LEU A 143 10.86 -10.32 10.95
N PHE A 144 10.11 -10.83 9.96
CA PHE A 144 8.91 -11.61 10.21
C PHE A 144 9.25 -12.96 10.85
N GLU A 145 10.28 -13.65 10.36
CA GLU A 145 10.79 -14.89 10.93
C GLU A 145 11.18 -14.72 12.40
N LYS A 146 11.96 -13.68 12.71
CA LYS A 146 12.33 -13.33 14.10
C LYS A 146 11.10 -13.06 14.99
N SER A 147 10.00 -12.61 14.38
CA SER A 147 8.73 -12.32 15.06
C SER A 147 7.76 -13.52 15.04
N GLY A 148 8.23 -14.70 14.64
CA GLY A 148 7.44 -15.94 14.60
C GLY A 148 6.42 -15.98 13.45
N TRP A 149 6.71 -15.34 12.32
CA TRP A 149 5.82 -15.22 11.16
C TRP A 149 4.45 -14.65 11.53
N LYS A 150 4.46 -13.55 12.28
CA LYS A 150 3.29 -12.75 12.64
C LYS A 150 3.43 -11.36 12.04
N GLY A 151 2.55 -10.99 11.11
CA GLY A 151 2.66 -9.72 10.43
C GLY A 151 1.62 -9.48 9.35
N ARG A 152 1.65 -8.27 8.79
CA ARG A 152 0.76 -7.83 7.70
C ARG A 152 1.56 -7.20 6.58
N VAL A 153 1.23 -7.52 5.34
CA VAL A 153 1.76 -6.84 4.16
C VAL A 153 0.59 -6.24 3.40
N VAL A 154 0.58 -4.93 3.24
CA VAL A 154 -0.46 -4.22 2.47
C VAL A 154 0.18 -3.67 1.21
N VAL A 155 -0.41 -3.98 0.06
CA VAL A 155 0.11 -3.61 -1.25
C VAL A 155 -0.90 -2.74 -1.97
N VAL A 156 -0.48 -1.58 -2.46
CA VAL A 156 -1.36 -0.71 -3.26
C VAL A 156 -1.35 -1.19 -4.71
N CYS A 157 -2.22 -2.17 -4.98
CA CYS A 157 -2.40 -2.84 -6.27
C CYS A 157 -3.88 -3.15 -6.55
N PRO A 158 -4.30 -3.17 -7.83
CA PRO A 158 -5.69 -3.36 -8.22
C PRO A 158 -6.14 -4.82 -8.11
N PRO A 159 -7.45 -5.09 -7.99
CA PRO A 159 -8.01 -6.36 -8.40
C PRO A 159 -7.71 -6.67 -9.88
N ILE A 160 -7.65 -7.96 -10.23
CA ILE A 160 -7.28 -8.41 -11.59
C ILE A 160 -8.54 -8.56 -12.43
N TYR A 161 -8.68 -7.72 -13.47
CA TYR A 161 -9.80 -7.78 -14.43
C TYR A 161 -9.44 -7.10 -15.76
N SER A 162 -10.03 -7.58 -16.86
CA SER A 162 -9.64 -7.20 -18.23
C SER A 162 -9.73 -5.69 -18.54
N ARG A 163 -10.76 -5.02 -18.02
CA ARG A 163 -10.94 -3.57 -18.24
C ARG A 163 -9.79 -2.74 -17.65
N PHE A 164 -9.07 -3.24 -16.63
CA PHE A 164 -7.89 -2.55 -16.10
C PHE A 164 -6.73 -2.47 -17.11
N PHE A 165 -6.67 -3.32 -18.12
CA PHE A 165 -5.52 -3.40 -19.03
C PHE A 165 -5.62 -2.37 -20.17
N ARG A 166 -6.85 -1.99 -20.52
CA ARG A 166 -7.17 -1.19 -21.71
C ARG A 166 -6.46 0.17 -21.68
N GLY A 167 -5.70 0.45 -22.74
CA GLY A 167 -5.06 1.76 -22.99
C GLY A 167 -3.81 2.05 -22.14
N LYS A 168 -3.36 1.09 -21.32
CA LYS A 168 -2.25 1.28 -20.37
C LYS A 168 -1.46 0.00 -20.08
N THR A 169 -1.31 -0.87 -21.08
CA THR A 169 -0.76 -2.23 -20.92
C THR A 169 0.56 -2.25 -20.15
N ALA A 170 1.51 -1.38 -20.47
CA ALA A 170 2.81 -1.31 -19.80
C ALA A 170 2.71 -1.03 -18.28
N TYR A 171 1.82 -0.13 -17.89
CA TYR A 171 1.52 0.16 -16.48
C TYR A 171 0.73 -0.98 -15.82
N ALA A 172 -0.23 -1.55 -16.55
CA ALA A 172 -1.04 -2.66 -16.07
C ALA A 172 -0.20 -3.90 -15.76
N VAL A 173 0.82 -4.22 -16.58
CA VAL A 173 1.76 -5.32 -16.31
C VAL A 173 2.38 -5.18 -14.91
N GLY A 174 2.91 -4.00 -14.58
CA GLY A 174 3.53 -3.78 -13.28
C GLY A 174 2.54 -3.86 -12.12
N LYS A 175 1.39 -3.19 -12.22
CA LYS A 175 0.39 -3.18 -11.13
C LYS A 175 -0.32 -4.52 -10.95
N VAL A 176 -0.64 -5.24 -12.02
CA VAL A 176 -1.24 -6.58 -11.94
C VAL A 176 -0.20 -7.60 -11.47
N GLY A 177 1.07 -7.45 -11.84
CA GLY A 177 2.17 -8.26 -11.30
C GLY A 177 2.24 -8.16 -9.77
N MET A 178 2.04 -6.97 -9.20
CA MET A 178 1.95 -6.79 -7.73
C MET A 178 0.76 -7.58 -7.15
N SER A 179 -0.40 -7.57 -7.82
CA SER A 179 -1.57 -8.33 -7.40
C SER A 179 -1.38 -9.85 -7.49
N VAL A 180 -0.65 -10.31 -8.50
CA VAL A 180 -0.23 -11.72 -8.60
C VAL A 180 0.68 -12.09 -7.44
N LEU A 181 1.60 -11.20 -7.05
CA LEU A 181 2.46 -11.42 -5.88
C LEU A 181 1.62 -11.54 -4.60
N VAL A 182 0.64 -10.65 -4.38
CA VAL A 182 -0.31 -10.77 -3.25
C VAL A 182 -0.98 -12.14 -3.23
N LYS A 183 -1.52 -12.59 -4.37
CA LYS A 183 -2.19 -13.90 -4.47
C LYS A 183 -1.22 -15.06 -4.23
N GLY A 184 -0.11 -15.13 -4.95
CA GLY A 184 0.86 -16.21 -4.84
C GLY A 184 1.45 -16.32 -3.43
N LEU A 185 1.93 -15.20 -2.88
CA LEU A 185 2.53 -15.19 -1.54
C LEU A 185 1.53 -15.57 -0.45
N SER A 186 0.26 -15.17 -0.59
CA SER A 186 -0.79 -15.59 0.35
C SER A 186 -0.99 -17.10 0.38
N MET A 187 -0.93 -17.75 -0.79
CA MET A 187 -1.05 -19.19 -0.93
C MET A 187 0.20 -19.88 -0.39
N ASP A 188 1.39 -19.37 -0.69
CA ASP A 188 2.65 -19.90 -0.18
C ASP A 188 2.70 -19.87 1.35
N TRP A 189 2.27 -18.78 1.98
CA TRP A 189 2.19 -18.71 3.45
C TRP A 189 1.23 -19.71 4.06
N ILE A 190 0.08 -19.98 3.42
CA ILE A 190 -0.82 -21.05 3.86
C ILE A 190 -0.10 -22.40 3.77
N ARG A 191 0.54 -22.69 2.65
CA ARG A 191 1.28 -23.95 2.40
C ARG A 191 2.45 -24.16 3.36
N GLU A 192 3.06 -23.07 3.82
CA GLU A 192 4.17 -23.06 4.77
C GLU A 192 3.71 -23.01 6.23
N GLY A 193 2.40 -23.02 6.51
CA GLY A 193 1.84 -22.98 7.86
C GLY A 193 1.93 -21.61 8.55
N LYS A 194 2.25 -20.54 7.82
CA LYS A 194 2.41 -19.16 8.30
C LYS A 194 1.05 -18.45 8.41
N THR A 195 0.12 -19.07 9.12
CA THR A 195 -1.31 -18.67 9.17
C THR A 195 -1.57 -17.33 9.86
N ASP A 196 -0.62 -16.83 10.65
CA ASP A 196 -0.66 -15.50 11.28
C ASP A 196 -0.15 -14.37 10.37
N MET A 197 0.37 -14.69 9.18
CA MET A 197 0.70 -13.71 8.15
C MET A 197 -0.51 -13.42 7.26
N ALA A 198 -0.61 -12.18 6.79
CA ALA A 198 -1.54 -11.85 5.72
C ALA A 198 -0.96 -10.82 4.76
N VAL A 199 -1.13 -11.06 3.46
CA VAL A 199 -0.80 -10.09 2.41
C VAL A 199 -2.10 -9.67 1.71
N THR A 200 -2.34 -8.36 1.63
CA THR A 200 -3.60 -7.80 1.16
C THR A 200 -3.33 -6.73 0.11
N GLY A 201 -4.01 -6.81 -1.02
CA GLY A 201 -4.03 -5.77 -2.04
C GLY A 201 -5.21 -4.83 -1.85
N ILE A 202 -4.93 -3.53 -1.87
CA ILE A 202 -5.95 -2.47 -1.77
C ILE A 202 -5.82 -1.48 -2.95
N TRP A 203 -6.97 -1.05 -3.46
CA TRP A 203 -7.06 -0.08 -4.55
C TRP A 203 -8.17 0.94 -4.33
N PRO A 204 -8.12 2.15 -4.93
CA PRO A 204 -9.22 3.09 -4.79
C PRO A 204 -10.44 2.62 -5.59
N ALA A 205 -11.61 2.60 -4.97
CA ALA A 205 -12.88 2.50 -5.69
C ALA A 205 -13.14 3.76 -6.53
N VAL A 206 -12.70 4.91 -6.02
CA VAL A 206 -12.85 6.27 -6.57
C VAL A 206 -11.48 6.94 -6.59
N ALA A 207 -11.24 7.86 -7.53
CA ALA A 207 -9.97 8.59 -7.59
C ALA A 207 -9.67 9.36 -6.28
N ILE A 208 -8.40 9.37 -5.88
CA ILE A 208 -7.93 9.98 -4.62
C ILE A 208 -7.14 11.25 -4.94
N GLU A 209 -7.31 12.28 -4.11
CA GLU A 209 -6.47 13.47 -4.14
C GLU A 209 -5.01 13.11 -3.80
N SER A 210 -4.10 13.42 -4.72
CA SER A 210 -2.67 13.15 -4.59
C SER A 210 -1.87 14.08 -5.50
N ALA A 211 -0.57 14.22 -5.25
CA ALA A 211 0.36 14.91 -6.16
C ALA A 211 0.26 14.39 -7.61
N ALA A 212 0.04 13.08 -7.79
CA ALA A 212 -0.10 12.46 -9.10
C ALA A 212 -1.41 12.85 -9.81
N THR A 213 -2.50 13.06 -9.08
CA THR A 213 -3.78 13.49 -9.65
C THR A 213 -3.84 15.00 -9.85
N GLN A 214 -3.15 15.81 -9.03
CA GLN A 214 -3.02 17.26 -9.25
C GLN A 214 -2.42 17.59 -10.63
N GLY A 215 -1.38 16.88 -11.08
CA GLY A 215 -0.82 17.07 -12.42
C GLY A 215 -1.77 16.72 -13.57
N ALA A 216 -2.75 15.84 -13.33
CA ALA A 216 -3.79 15.47 -14.30
C ALA A 216 -5.07 16.32 -14.18
N VAL A 217 -5.26 17.00 -13.05
CA VAL A 217 -6.35 17.95 -12.78
C VAL A 217 -5.98 19.36 -13.25
N ALA A 218 -4.69 19.72 -13.29
CA ALA A 218 -4.24 21.01 -13.81
C ALA A 218 -4.38 21.14 -15.35
N ALA A 219 -4.64 20.04 -16.08
CA ALA A 219 -4.68 20.00 -17.54
C ALA A 219 -6.11 20.09 -18.14
N GLU A 220 -7.17 19.90 -17.35
CA GLU A 220 -8.58 20.00 -17.75
C GLU A 220 -9.43 20.56 -16.59
N MET A 221 -10.67 21.02 -16.86
CA MET A 221 -11.64 21.58 -15.90
C MET A 221 -11.55 21.00 -14.47
N ASP A 222 -11.69 21.82 -13.42
CA ASP A 222 -11.61 21.41 -12.02
C ASP A 222 -12.41 20.12 -11.72
N ARG A 223 -11.68 19.00 -11.56
CA ARG A 223 -12.24 17.67 -11.24
C ARG A 223 -12.13 17.34 -9.75
N SER A 224 -11.94 18.34 -8.88
CA SER A 224 -11.84 18.11 -7.44
C SER A 224 -13.09 17.45 -6.87
N SER A 225 -14.26 17.69 -7.48
CA SER A 225 -15.53 17.03 -7.11
C SER A 225 -15.58 15.53 -7.41
N ASP A 226 -14.70 15.02 -8.28
CA ASP A 226 -14.54 13.59 -8.62
C ASP A 226 -13.56 12.87 -7.70
N LEU A 227 -12.98 13.56 -6.72
CA LEU A 227 -11.94 13.02 -5.84
C LEU A 227 -12.44 12.75 -4.43
N ARG A 228 -11.81 11.76 -3.79
CA ARG A 228 -11.88 11.54 -2.35
C ARG A 228 -10.57 11.91 -1.66
N LYS A 229 -10.69 12.25 -0.38
CA LYS A 229 -9.59 12.41 0.57
C LYS A 229 -8.89 11.07 0.77
N ALA A 230 -7.56 11.11 0.91
CA ALA A 230 -6.75 9.92 1.19
C ALA A 230 -7.06 9.21 2.53
N THR A 231 -7.88 9.83 3.39
CA THR A 231 -8.31 9.26 4.67
C THR A 231 -9.16 8.00 4.50
N VAL A 232 -9.85 7.82 3.36
CA VAL A 232 -10.58 6.56 3.07
C VAL A 232 -9.65 5.36 3.01
N PHE A 233 -8.46 5.53 2.43
CA PHE A 233 -7.42 4.51 2.39
C PHE A 233 -6.90 4.20 3.79
N SER A 234 -6.71 5.24 4.60
CA SER A 234 -6.19 5.09 5.96
C SER A 234 -7.18 4.29 6.83
N ASP A 235 -8.47 4.64 6.78
CA ASP A 235 -9.53 3.92 7.50
C ASP A 235 -9.64 2.46 7.02
N ALA A 236 -9.56 2.22 5.71
CA ALA A 236 -9.60 0.87 5.14
C ALA A 236 -8.39 0.02 5.58
N ILE A 237 -7.17 0.57 5.51
CA ILE A 237 -5.96 -0.14 5.94
C ILE A 237 -6.03 -0.48 7.43
N LEU A 238 -6.45 0.47 8.28
CA LEU A 238 -6.59 0.19 9.72
C LEU A 238 -7.63 -0.89 10.01
N ALA A 239 -8.75 -0.90 9.26
CA ALA A 239 -9.71 -1.98 9.35
C ALA A 239 -9.11 -3.34 8.90
N MET A 240 -8.26 -3.37 7.86
CA MET A 240 -7.56 -4.59 7.42
C MET A 240 -6.59 -5.09 8.49
N LEU A 241 -5.81 -4.19 9.09
CA LEU A 241 -4.86 -4.54 10.16
C LEU A 241 -5.58 -5.09 11.41
N GLY A 242 -6.77 -4.58 11.71
CA GLY A 242 -7.62 -5.08 12.81
C GLY A 242 -8.42 -6.34 12.49
N SER A 243 -8.33 -6.87 11.26
CA SER A 243 -9.05 -8.08 10.84
C SER A 243 -8.23 -9.35 11.09
N PRO A 244 -8.87 -10.52 11.29
CA PRO A 244 -8.16 -11.80 11.34
C PRO A 244 -7.31 -12.03 10.09
N ALA A 245 -6.09 -12.57 10.26
CA ALA A 245 -5.16 -12.80 9.13
C ALA A 245 -5.81 -13.61 8.01
N ALA A 246 -6.50 -14.70 8.36
CA ALA A 246 -7.22 -15.55 7.41
C ALA A 246 -8.31 -14.83 6.60
N ALA A 247 -8.90 -13.75 7.14
CA ALA A 247 -9.96 -13.01 6.46
C ALA A 247 -9.42 -12.03 5.39
N VAL A 248 -8.14 -11.63 5.50
CA VAL A 248 -7.53 -10.62 4.61
C VAL A 248 -6.35 -11.13 3.79
N ASN A 249 -5.83 -12.33 4.11
CA ASN A 249 -4.74 -12.94 3.36
C ASN A 249 -5.17 -13.27 1.92
N GLY A 250 -4.42 -12.76 0.94
CA GLY A 250 -4.69 -12.94 -0.48
C GLY A 250 -5.85 -12.10 -1.02
N LEU A 251 -6.46 -11.24 -0.21
CA LEU A 251 -7.57 -10.40 -0.64
C LEU A 251 -7.06 -9.31 -1.61
N LEU A 252 -7.80 -9.09 -2.71
CA LEU A 252 -7.63 -7.95 -3.60
C LEU A 252 -8.96 -7.19 -3.59
N THR A 253 -9.01 -6.04 -2.92
CA THR A 253 -10.25 -5.31 -2.69
C THR A 253 -10.09 -3.81 -2.94
N THR A 254 -11.19 -3.07 -2.86
CA THR A 254 -11.15 -1.61 -2.81
C THR A 254 -11.33 -1.09 -1.39
N ASP A 255 -10.87 0.13 -1.16
CA ASP A 255 -11.08 0.87 0.07
C ASP A 255 -12.56 0.91 0.50
N GLU A 256 -13.47 1.25 -0.42
CA GLU A 256 -14.91 1.29 -0.15
C GLU A 256 -15.52 -0.06 0.13
N ASP A 257 -15.23 -1.05 -0.71
CA ASP A 257 -15.88 -2.36 -0.58
C ASP A 257 -15.43 -3.01 0.73
N PHE A 258 -14.14 -2.92 1.07
CA PHE A 258 -13.66 -3.44 2.34
C PHE A 258 -14.30 -2.76 3.56
N LEU A 259 -14.42 -1.42 3.54
CA LEU A 259 -15.09 -0.68 4.62
C LEU A 259 -16.58 -1.01 4.70
N ARG A 260 -17.24 -1.23 3.57
CA ARG A 260 -18.64 -1.63 3.52
C ARG A 260 -18.82 -3.02 4.12
N ASP A 261 -18.00 -3.97 3.70
CA ASP A 261 -18.12 -5.38 4.08
C ASP A 261 -17.74 -5.62 5.55
N VAL A 262 -16.68 -4.96 6.04
CA VAL A 262 -16.10 -5.21 7.38
C VAL A 262 -16.63 -4.25 8.44
N LYS A 263 -16.97 -3.02 8.06
CA LYS A 263 -17.42 -1.97 9.01
C LYS A 263 -18.87 -1.53 8.78
N GLY A 264 -19.56 -2.06 7.77
CA GLY A 264 -20.95 -1.70 7.46
C GLY A 264 -21.11 -0.27 6.95
N VAL A 265 -20.03 0.36 6.46
CA VAL A 265 -20.07 1.75 5.99
C VAL A 265 -20.95 1.84 4.74
N THR A 266 -22.03 2.62 4.82
CA THR A 266 -22.95 2.86 3.71
C THR A 266 -22.74 4.23 3.08
N ASP A 267 -22.51 5.25 3.90
CA ASP A 267 -22.22 6.62 3.49
C ASP A 267 -20.71 6.92 3.51
N PHE A 268 -20.20 7.36 2.35
CA PHE A 268 -18.81 7.73 2.15
C PHE A 268 -18.62 9.23 1.93
N GLY A 269 -19.67 10.05 2.09
CA GLY A 269 -19.63 11.50 1.87
C GLY A 269 -18.57 12.23 2.71
N LYS A 270 -18.25 11.73 3.92
CA LYS A 270 -17.15 12.26 4.75
C LYS A 270 -15.78 12.23 4.08
N TYR A 271 -15.60 11.34 3.09
CA TYR A 271 -14.37 11.21 2.33
C TYR A 271 -14.38 12.00 1.03
N SER A 272 -15.50 12.59 0.59
CA SER A 272 -15.50 13.44 -0.60
C SER A 272 -14.56 14.63 -0.38
N LEU A 273 -13.73 14.95 -1.38
CA LEU A 273 -12.82 16.10 -1.30
C LEU A 273 -13.63 17.39 -1.23
N ILE A 274 -14.64 17.52 -2.11
CA ILE A 274 -15.63 18.58 -2.09
C ILE A 274 -16.87 18.10 -1.31
N PRO A 275 -17.24 18.73 -0.19
CA PRO A 275 -18.44 18.36 0.56
C PRO A 275 -19.69 18.36 -0.33
N GLY A 276 -20.51 17.33 -0.23
CA GLY A 276 -21.72 17.15 -1.03
C GLY A 276 -21.50 16.61 -2.45
N SER A 277 -20.25 16.47 -2.92
CA SER A 277 -19.99 15.79 -4.19
C SER A 277 -20.19 14.28 -4.08
N VAL A 278 -20.56 13.66 -5.20
CA VAL A 278 -20.71 12.21 -5.35
C VAL A 278 -19.71 11.71 -6.40
N PRO A 279 -18.43 11.54 -6.02
CA PRO A 279 -17.39 11.07 -6.93
C PRO A 279 -17.76 9.77 -7.65
N ARG A 280 -17.50 9.72 -8.95
CA ARG A 280 -17.77 8.52 -9.75
C ARG A 280 -16.81 7.39 -9.39
N ARG A 281 -17.36 6.19 -9.15
CA ARG A 281 -16.58 4.95 -9.02
C ARG A 281 -15.85 4.61 -10.33
N ILE A 282 -14.54 4.40 -10.25
CA ILE A 282 -13.67 4.02 -11.38
C ILE A 282 -13.49 2.51 -11.51
N MET A 283 -13.77 1.77 -10.43
CA MET A 283 -13.69 0.31 -10.37
C MET A 283 -15.04 -0.37 -10.65
N PRO A 284 -15.07 -1.63 -11.14
CA PRO A 284 -16.27 -2.46 -11.13
C PRO A 284 -16.88 -2.55 -9.72
N LYS A 285 -18.19 -2.84 -9.64
CA LYS A 285 -18.82 -3.19 -8.35
C LYS A 285 -18.42 -4.59 -7.93
N ASP A 286 -18.47 -5.52 -8.88
CA ASP A 286 -18.13 -6.93 -8.69
C ASP A 286 -16.85 -7.27 -9.46
N PHE A 287 -15.98 -8.06 -8.82
CA PHE A 287 -14.74 -8.54 -9.42
C PHE A 287 -14.86 -10.02 -9.78
N PRO A 288 -14.15 -10.48 -10.83
CA PRO A 288 -14.13 -11.89 -11.17
C PRO A 288 -13.48 -12.70 -10.04
N ASN A 289 -14.01 -13.89 -9.80
CA ASN A 289 -13.31 -14.88 -8.98
C ASN A 289 -12.16 -15.49 -9.80
N LEU A 290 -10.96 -15.49 -9.23
CA LEU A 290 -9.74 -16.03 -9.87
C LEU A 290 -9.47 -17.50 -9.51
N THR A 291 -10.24 -18.09 -8.59
CA THR A 291 -10.05 -19.48 -8.18
C THR A 291 -10.55 -20.45 -9.25
N VAL A 292 -9.83 -21.57 -9.40
CA VAL A 292 -10.25 -22.73 -10.17
C VAL A 292 -10.60 -23.89 -9.24
N LYS A 293 -11.16 -24.98 -9.77
CA LYS A 293 -11.56 -26.15 -8.97
C LYS A 293 -10.34 -26.86 -8.36
N GLU A 294 -9.21 -26.83 -9.05
CA GLU A 294 -7.94 -27.48 -8.71
C GLU A 294 -7.01 -26.56 -7.89
N GLN A 295 -7.53 -25.46 -7.32
CA GLN A 295 -6.73 -24.43 -6.65
C GLN A 295 -5.79 -24.98 -5.55
N ASP A 296 -6.21 -26.06 -4.89
CA ASP A 296 -5.48 -26.70 -3.79
C ASP A 296 -4.73 -27.98 -4.22
N ASP A 297 -4.78 -28.35 -5.52
CA ASP A 297 -3.98 -29.46 -6.06
C ASP A 297 -2.53 -29.01 -6.27
N GLU A 298 -1.63 -29.53 -5.45
CA GLU A 298 -0.22 -29.14 -5.47
C GLU A 298 0.65 -29.93 -6.45
N GLY A 299 0.13 -31.02 -7.03
CA GLY A 299 0.90 -31.93 -7.87
C GLY A 299 2.26 -32.34 -7.28
N VAL A 300 3.28 -32.44 -8.13
CA VAL A 300 4.67 -32.69 -7.70
C VAL A 300 5.41 -31.35 -7.54
N ARG A 301 5.77 -31.03 -6.30
CA ARG A 301 6.51 -29.80 -5.99
C ARG A 301 7.89 -29.80 -6.66
N THR A 302 8.18 -28.73 -7.39
CA THR A 302 9.47 -28.50 -8.04
C THR A 302 10.10 -27.22 -7.54
N ASP A 303 11.28 -27.31 -6.96
CA ASP A 303 12.07 -26.16 -6.53
C ASP A 303 13.40 -26.11 -7.29
N SER A 304 13.56 -25.06 -8.10
CA SER A 304 14.78 -24.87 -8.90
C SER A 304 16.03 -24.69 -8.05
N THR A 305 15.93 -24.19 -6.80
CA THR A 305 17.06 -24.03 -5.90
C THR A 305 17.57 -25.39 -5.40
N ILE A 306 16.66 -26.27 -4.98
CA ILE A 306 16.97 -27.65 -4.55
C ILE A 306 17.53 -28.47 -5.71
N LEU A 307 16.88 -28.42 -6.88
CA LEU A 307 17.34 -29.14 -8.07
C LEU A 307 18.75 -28.71 -8.50
N ARG A 308 19.05 -27.40 -8.43
CA ARG A 308 20.38 -26.88 -8.75
C ARG A 308 21.43 -27.29 -7.72
N ALA A 309 21.10 -27.29 -6.43
CA ALA A 309 22.01 -27.74 -5.38
C ALA A 309 22.39 -29.23 -5.56
N GLN A 310 21.39 -30.08 -5.82
CA GLN A 310 21.59 -31.51 -6.08
C GLN A 310 22.41 -31.80 -7.35
N ARG A 311 22.30 -30.97 -8.39
CA ARG A 311 23.14 -31.09 -9.59
C ARG A 311 24.59 -30.73 -9.30
N ARG A 312 24.83 -29.69 -8.49
CA ARG A 312 26.18 -29.26 -8.11
C ARG A 312 26.88 -30.24 -7.19
N SER A 313 26.16 -30.95 -6.32
CA SER A 313 26.75 -31.98 -5.44
C SER A 313 27.10 -33.29 -6.14
N LYS A 314 26.68 -33.46 -7.41
CA LYS A 314 26.97 -34.64 -8.24
C LYS A 314 28.13 -34.42 -9.22
N LEU A 315 28.67 -33.20 -9.28
CA LEU A 315 29.86 -32.81 -10.05
C LEU A 315 31.06 -32.75 -9.10
#